data_AF-A0A066RIH3-F1
#
_entry.id   AF-A0A066RIH3-F1
#
_cell.length_a   1.000
_cell.length_b   1.000
_cell.length_c   1.000
_cell.angle_alpha   90.00
_cell.angle_beta   90.00
_cell.angle_gamma   90.00
#
_symmetry.space_group_name_H-M   'P 1'
#
loop_
_entity.id
_entity.type
_entity.pdbx_description
1 polymer ?
#
loop_
_entity_poly.entity_id
_entity_poly.type
_entity_poly.pdbx_seq_one_letter_code
_entity_poly.pdbx_strand_id
1 'polypeptide(L)' 'MIVYKIQDHFGLDIPDVNGGENFELLSLFRSWFLLQRYEKYAYKPFITKMNFDYIIEGEF' A
#
# COMPACT_ATOMS: atom_id res chain seq x y z
N MET A 1 17.68 -18.95 10.64
CA MET A 1 17.32 -17.55 10.40
C MET A 1 16.67 -17.46 9.03
N ILE A 2 15.40 -17.05 8.99
CA ILE A 2 14.62 -16.82 7.78
C ILE A 2 14.50 -15.32 7.57
N VAL A 3 14.75 -14.87 6.35
CA VAL A 3 14.64 -13.47 5.94
C VAL A 3 13.43 -13.33 5.03
N TYR A 4 12.44 -12.56 5.46
CA TYR A 4 11.28 -12.20 4.64
C TYR A 4 11.45 -10.77 4.15
N LYS A 5 11.36 -10.58 2.83
CA LYS A 5 11.31 -9.26 2.19
C LYS A 5 9.99 -9.14 1.47
N ILE A 6 9.13 -8.26 1.96
CA ILE A 6 7.81 -7.99 1.39
C ILE A 6 7.85 -6.60 0.78
N GLN A 7 7.37 -6.51 -0.45
CA GLN A 7 7.13 -5.23 -1.09
C GLN A 7 5.66 -5.16 -1.48
N ASP A 8 5.04 -4.05 -1.12
CA ASP A 8 3.68 -3.74 -1.53
C ASP A 8 3.66 -2.45 -2.34
N HIS A 9 2.89 -2.48 -3.42
CA HIS A 9 2.63 -1.32 -4.25
C HIS A 9 1.25 -0.81 -3.85
N PHE A 10 1.21 0.12 -2.89
CA PHE A 10 -0.02 0.64 -2.29
C PHE A 10 -0.75 1.62 -3.25
N GLY A 11 -1.04 1.15 -4.46
CA GLY A 11 -1.77 1.84 -5.52
C GLY A 11 -3.27 1.70 -5.35
N LEU A 12 -4.01 2.80 -5.46
CA LEU A 12 -5.46 2.74 -5.70
C LEU A 12 -5.73 2.80 -7.20
N ASP A 13 -6.60 1.94 -7.69
CA ASP A 13 -7.17 1.98 -9.03
C ASP A 13 -8.56 2.63 -9.04
N ILE A 14 -9.08 2.88 -10.23
CA ILE A 14 -10.39 3.53 -10.43
C ILE A 14 -11.50 2.78 -9.68
N PRO A 15 -11.57 1.42 -9.68
CA PRO A 15 -12.58 0.70 -8.91
C PRO A 15 -12.45 0.90 -7.40
N ASP A 16 -11.26 1.20 -6.87
CA ASP A 16 -11.06 1.40 -5.42
C ASP A 16 -11.61 2.76 -4.92
N VAL A 17 -12.04 3.62 -5.84
CA VAL A 17 -12.64 4.93 -5.53
C VAL A 17 -13.98 5.17 -6.26
N ASN A 18 -14.45 4.18 -7.03
CA ASN A 18 -15.69 4.24 -7.81
C ASN A 18 -16.30 2.84 -8.08
N GLY A 19 -16.17 1.92 -7.13
CA GLY A 19 -16.77 0.59 -7.11
C GLY A 19 -18.16 0.54 -6.49
N GLY A 20 -18.61 1.63 -5.84
CA GLY A 20 -19.92 1.72 -5.21
C GLY A 20 -19.95 1.35 -3.73
N GLU A 21 -18.77 1.19 -3.12
CA GLU A 21 -18.63 0.89 -1.70
C GLU A 21 -18.55 2.15 -0.83
N ASN A 22 -19.00 2.05 0.42
CA ASN A 22 -19.07 3.21 1.32
C ASN A 22 -17.68 3.79 1.67
N PHE A 23 -16.63 2.97 1.69
CA PHE A 23 -15.29 3.40 2.06
C PHE A 23 -14.67 4.35 1.02
N GLU A 24 -15.08 4.27 -0.24
CA GLU A 24 -14.60 5.08 -1.36
C GLU A 24 -14.99 6.57 -1.22
N LEU A 25 -16.01 6.84 -0.41
CA LEU A 25 -16.48 8.19 -0.09
C LEU A 25 -15.59 8.89 0.93
N LEU A 26 -14.77 8.16 1.68
CA LEU A 26 -13.87 8.74 2.67
C LEU A 26 -12.84 9.63 1.96
N SER A 27 -12.65 10.84 2.48
CA SER A 27 -11.72 11.83 1.92
C SER A 27 -10.29 11.29 1.84
N LEU A 28 -9.91 10.39 2.76
CA LEU A 28 -8.62 9.71 2.77
C LEU A 28 -8.31 9.01 1.43
N PHE A 29 -9.21 8.15 0.94
CA PHE A 29 -9.02 7.39 -0.30
C PHE A 29 -8.98 8.31 -1.52
N ARG A 30 -9.83 9.33 -1.56
CA ARG A 30 -9.88 10.31 -2.66
C ARG A 30 -8.63 11.18 -2.73
N SER A 31 -8.17 11.68 -1.57
CA SER A 31 -6.92 12.44 -1.46
C SER A 31 -5.73 11.58 -1.87
N TRP A 32 -5.68 10.32 -1.41
CA TRP A 32 -4.64 9.38 -1.80
C TRP A 32 -4.64 9.11 -3.31
N PHE A 33 -5.80 8.82 -3.90
CA PHE A 33 -5.94 8.59 -5.34
C PHE A 33 -5.50 9.80 -6.17
N LEU A 34 -5.82 11.02 -5.73
CA LEU A 34 -5.40 12.26 -6.38
C LEU A 34 -3.88 12.47 -6.30
N LEU A 35 -3.30 12.26 -5.11
CA LEU A 35 -1.84 12.33 -4.91
C LEU A 35 -1.10 11.36 -5.83
N GLN A 36 -1.72 10.22 -6.16
CA GLN A 36 -1.13 9.21 -7.05
C GLN A 36 -1.10 9.57 -8.52
N ARG A 37 -1.88 10.55 -8.97
CA ARG A 37 -2.09 10.81 -10.40
C ARG A 37 -1.91 12.27 -10.80
N TYR A 38 -1.96 13.20 -9.86
CA TYR A 38 -1.85 14.62 -10.18
C TYR A 38 -0.39 15.05 -10.36
N GLU A 39 -0.01 15.32 -11.61
CA GLU A 39 1.37 15.65 -11.99
C GLU A 39 1.95 16.84 -11.22
N LYS A 40 1.14 17.84 -10.87
CA LYS A 40 1.64 19.01 -10.12
C LYS A 40 2.06 18.69 -8.67
N TYR A 41 1.64 17.55 -8.12
CA TYR A 41 2.09 17.10 -6.81
C TYR A 41 3.38 16.27 -6.86
N ALA A 42 4.05 16.18 -8.03
CA ALA A 42 5.32 15.47 -8.21
C ALA A 42 5.29 14.03 -7.67
N TYR A 43 4.22 13.31 -8.04
CA TYR A 43 3.97 11.96 -7.54
C TYR A 43 5.15 11.01 -7.76
N LYS A 44 5.47 10.24 -6.72
CA LYS A 44 6.34 9.06 -6.78
C LYS A 44 5.57 7.85 -6.25
N PRO A 45 5.70 6.66 -6.88
CA PRO A 45 5.12 5.43 -6.36
C PRO A 45 5.49 5.23 -4.89
N PHE A 46 4.48 5.06 -4.04
CA PHE A 46 4.68 4.68 -2.66
C PHE A 46 4.93 3.18 -2.61
N ILE A 47 6.20 2.81 -2.45
CA ILE A 47 6.61 1.43 -2.25
C ILE A 47 6.79 1.20 -0.75
N THR A 48 5.92 0.39 -0.17
CA THR A 48 6.10 -0.06 1.20
C THR A 48 7.01 -1.29 1.18
N LYS A 49 8.12 -1.23 1.90
CA LYS A 49 9.05 -2.36 2.06
C LYS A 49 9.05 -2.80 3.52
N MET A 50 8.76 -4.07 3.76
CA MET A 50 8.81 -4.67 5.10
C MET A 50 9.84 -5.80 5.08
N ASN A 51 10.80 -5.73 5.99
CA ASN A 51 11.86 -6.74 6.13
C ASN A 51 11.77 -7.37 7.51
N PHE A 52 11.82 -8.70 7.58
CA PHE A 52 11.75 -9.45 8.83
C PHE A 52 12.86 -10.50 8.86
N ASP A 53 13.57 -10.55 9.99
CA ASP A 53 14.53 -11.61 10.28
C ASP A 53 13.97 -12.46 11.42
N TYR A 54 13.69 -13.73 11.15
CA TYR A 54 13.07 -14.63 12.13
C TYR A 54 13.95 -15.85 12.40
N ILE A 55 14.19 -16.15 13.67
CA ILE A 55 14.88 -17.37 14.08
C ILE A 55 13.79 -18.40 14.44
N ILE A 56 13.78 -19.52 13.73
CA ILE A 56 12.92 -20.65 14.11
C ILE A 56 13.65 -21.44 15.17
N GLU A 57 13.05 -21.52 16.34
CA GLU A 57 13.50 -22.32 17.48
C GLU A 57 12.43 -23.40 17.76
N GLY A 58 12.87 -24.56 18.23
CA GLY A 58 11.99 -25.66 18.60
C GLY A 58 12.58 -26.42 19.77
N GLU A 59 11.72 -26.85 20.69
CA GLU A 59 12.08 -27.78 21.75
C GLU A 59 11.68 -29.20 21.33
N PHE A 60 12.56 -30.16 21.63
CA PHE A 60 12.34 -31.58 21.40
C PHE A 60 11.45 -32.19 22.48
#